data_AF-A0A0N7L9C8-F1
#
_entry.id   AF-A0A0N7L9C8-F1
#
_cell.length_a   1.000
_cell.length_b   1.000
_cell.length_c   1.000
_cell.angle_alpha   90.00
_cell.angle_beta   90.00
_cell.angle_gamma   90.00
#
_symmetry.space_group_name_H-M   'P 1'
#
loop_
_entity.id
_entity.type
_entity.pdbx_description
1 polymer ?
#
loop_
_entity_poly.entity_id
_entity_poly.type
_entity_poly.pdbx_seq_one_letter_code
_entity_poly.pdbx_strand_id
1 'polypeptide(L)'
;MAKHRAVLSRYYARGTGHGLPVSLIMWMLAERLGRSDNEGLWLAILGLTSQYLTSSIDVEHYERVAALLASDVRALNPSMTADGESDESAVRQKASGGLAGRAVDADDGRIRVLDKELRFTLYRHWSLENAMYHSSYVAGKLSIWRERGLAQLRGFMAKMGFSLAQCRQTFDHMDLDLRRTLVDKIESIAPEYGLTECVYASFLRSYGYQSSSELFGNKRFWNLSSGVAPRIEGRNDAHKAQDKENRAPGGGQTNATHKEQQGGTVAEALQEAEAVAAQYSSRNAQADWTRSFFAAYNALDSKKPAR
;
A
#
# COMPACT_ATOMS: atom_id res chain seq x y z
N MET A 1 -29.34 27.65 -28.12
CA MET A 1 -28.10 28.10 -27.44
C MET A 1 -28.19 28.12 -25.90
N ALA A 2 -29.19 28.78 -25.29
CA ALA A 2 -29.29 28.86 -23.82
C ALA A 2 -29.39 27.49 -23.10
N LYS A 3 -30.14 26.54 -23.68
CA LYS A 3 -30.27 25.17 -23.13
C LYS A 3 -28.94 24.41 -23.06
N HIS A 4 -28.07 24.50 -24.08
CA HIS A 4 -26.75 23.84 -24.07
C HIS A 4 -25.79 24.47 -23.05
N ARG A 5 -25.85 25.79 -22.87
CA ARG A 5 -25.07 26.49 -21.84
C ARG A 5 -25.46 26.04 -20.43
N ALA A 6 -26.75 25.85 -20.17
CA ALA A 6 -27.22 25.34 -18.88
C ALA A 6 -26.73 23.91 -18.61
N VAL A 7 -26.70 23.04 -19.63
CA VAL A 7 -26.17 21.68 -19.50
C VAL A 7 -24.66 21.67 -19.21
N LEU A 8 -23.87 22.50 -19.90
CA LEU A 8 -22.44 22.62 -19.65
C LEU A 8 -22.15 23.16 -18.25
N SER A 9 -22.88 24.20 -17.81
CA SER A 9 -22.75 24.74 -16.47
C SER A 9 -23.06 23.69 -15.41
N ARG A 10 -24.12 22.89 -15.59
CA ARG A 10 -24.46 21.78 -14.70
C ARG A 10 -23.37 20.69 -14.68
N TYR A 11 -22.75 20.39 -15.82
CA TYR A 11 -21.68 19.41 -15.90
C TYR A 11 -20.44 19.85 -15.11
N TYR A 12 -19.96 21.07 -15.32
CA TYR A 12 -18.79 21.59 -14.60
C TYR A 12 -19.07 21.89 -13.12
N ALA A 13 -20.33 22.15 -12.73
CA ALA A 13 -20.73 22.33 -11.34
C ALA A 13 -20.83 21.02 -10.54
N ARG A 14 -20.68 19.85 -11.17
CA ARG A 14 -20.85 18.53 -10.53
C ARG A 14 -19.70 18.15 -9.58
N GLY A 15 -18.62 18.92 -9.58
CA GLY A 15 -17.42 18.68 -8.75
C GLY A 15 -16.40 17.77 -9.43
N THR A 16 -15.30 17.49 -8.72
CA THR A 16 -14.26 16.58 -9.15
C THR A 16 -14.48 15.19 -8.56
N GLY A 17 -14.17 14.15 -9.34
CA GLY A 17 -14.29 12.77 -8.92
C GLY A 17 -13.28 11.90 -9.62
N HIS A 18 -13.09 10.69 -9.11
CA HIS A 18 -12.21 9.70 -9.71
C HIS A 18 -13.04 8.71 -10.53
N GLY A 19 -12.53 8.35 -11.71
CA GLY A 19 -13.08 7.27 -12.53
C GLY A 19 -12.19 6.03 -12.44
N LEU A 20 -12.19 5.24 -13.51
CA LEU A 20 -11.32 4.07 -13.64
C LEU A 20 -9.84 4.46 -13.46
N PRO A 21 -9.03 3.62 -12.82
CA PRO A 21 -7.61 3.87 -12.69
C PRO A 21 -6.92 3.85 -14.05
N VAL A 22 -5.99 4.77 -14.26
CA VAL A 22 -5.22 4.87 -15.51
C VAL A 22 -4.45 3.58 -15.79
N SER A 23 -3.95 2.90 -14.75
CA SER A 23 -3.26 1.61 -14.88
C SER A 23 -4.14 0.52 -15.50
N LEU A 24 -5.45 0.51 -15.19
CA LEU A 24 -6.41 -0.42 -15.79
C LEU A 24 -6.68 -0.09 -17.25
N ILE A 25 -6.75 1.20 -17.60
CA ILE A 25 -6.90 1.62 -19.01
C ILE A 25 -5.67 1.19 -19.82
N MET A 26 -4.47 1.34 -19.26
CA MET A 26 -3.24 0.86 -19.88
C MET A 26 -3.22 -0.66 -20.03
N TRP A 27 -3.72 -1.41 -19.05
CA TRP A 27 -3.87 -2.86 -19.15
C TRP A 27 -4.81 -3.28 -20.28
N MET A 28 -6.02 -2.70 -20.34
CA MET A 28 -6.97 -2.97 -21.42
C MET A 28 -6.38 -2.67 -22.80
N LEU A 29 -5.56 -1.61 -22.92
CA LEU A 29 -4.87 -1.29 -24.17
C LEU A 29 -3.77 -2.32 -24.49
N ALA A 30 -2.99 -2.73 -23.49
CA ALA A 30 -1.94 -3.73 -23.65
C ALA A 30 -2.51 -5.10 -24.08
N GLU A 31 -3.64 -5.51 -23.50
CA GLU A 31 -4.38 -6.71 -23.87
C GLU A 31 -4.84 -6.66 -25.33
N ARG A 32 -5.40 -5.53 -25.78
CA ARG A 32 -5.82 -5.32 -27.19
C ARG A 32 -4.65 -5.35 -28.17
N LEU A 33 -3.45 -4.98 -27.72
CA LEU A 33 -2.22 -5.07 -28.51
C LEU A 33 -1.57 -6.47 -28.45
N GLY A 34 -2.14 -7.42 -27.72
CA GLY A 34 -1.59 -8.76 -27.53
C GLY A 34 -0.34 -8.79 -26.64
N ARG A 35 -0.10 -7.75 -25.83
CA ARG A 35 1.03 -7.67 -24.87
C ARG A 35 0.52 -7.89 -23.45
N SER A 36 0.07 -9.10 -23.17
CA SER A 36 -0.43 -9.48 -21.85
C SER A 36 0.71 -9.94 -20.94
N ASP A 37 1.32 -9.00 -20.22
CA ASP A 37 2.41 -9.27 -19.28
C ASP A 37 1.89 -9.36 -17.84
N ASN A 38 2.45 -10.29 -17.05
CA ASN A 38 2.14 -10.40 -15.61
C ASN A 38 2.50 -9.10 -14.85
N GLU A 39 3.54 -8.38 -15.26
CA GLU A 39 3.89 -7.07 -14.68
C GLU A 39 2.83 -6.00 -14.96
N GLY A 40 2.32 -5.95 -16.19
CA GLY A 40 1.28 -5.00 -16.58
C GLY A 40 -0.01 -5.24 -15.79
N LEU A 41 -0.38 -6.52 -15.61
CA LEU A 41 -1.53 -6.93 -14.79
C LEU A 41 -1.32 -6.56 -13.32
N TRP A 42 -0.13 -6.81 -12.78
CA TRP A 42 0.20 -6.45 -11.40
C TRP A 42 0.07 -4.94 -11.14
N LEU A 43 0.58 -4.10 -12.05
CA LEU A 43 0.45 -2.65 -11.97
C LEU A 43 -1.01 -2.18 -12.07
N ALA A 44 -1.84 -2.86 -12.88
CA ALA A 44 -3.27 -2.60 -12.96
C ALA A 44 -3.96 -2.82 -11.61
N ILE A 45 -3.68 -3.97 -10.99
CA ILE A 45 -4.17 -4.33 -9.66
C ILE A 45 -3.74 -3.31 -8.60
N LEU A 46 -2.47 -2.88 -8.61
CA LEU A 46 -1.95 -1.88 -7.68
C LEU A 46 -2.66 -0.52 -7.80
N GLY A 47 -2.94 -0.05 -9.02
CA GLY A 47 -3.68 1.19 -9.20
C GLY A 47 -5.13 1.11 -8.71
N LEU A 48 -5.81 -0.02 -8.95
CA LEU A 48 -7.17 -0.24 -8.47
C LEU A 48 -7.22 -0.31 -6.94
N THR A 49 -6.31 -1.08 -6.32
CA THR A 49 -6.23 -1.21 -4.86
C THR A 49 -5.86 0.11 -4.18
N SER A 50 -4.99 0.93 -4.79
CA SER A 50 -4.66 2.27 -4.27
C SER A 50 -5.88 3.19 -4.18
N GLN A 51 -6.72 3.20 -5.22
CA GLN A 51 -7.96 3.99 -5.21
C GLN A 51 -8.96 3.48 -4.17
N TYR A 52 -9.05 2.15 -3.98
CA TYR A 52 -9.90 1.54 -2.97
C TYR A 52 -9.43 1.82 -1.52
N LEU A 53 -8.12 1.77 -1.26
CA LEU A 53 -7.54 2.09 0.04
C LEU A 53 -7.73 3.57 0.40
N THR A 54 -7.59 4.46 -0.59
CA THR A 54 -7.84 5.90 -0.43
C THR A 54 -9.34 6.23 -0.33
N SER A 55 -10.22 5.23 -0.49
CA SER A 55 -11.68 5.40 -0.51
C SER A 55 -12.16 6.35 -1.61
N SER A 56 -11.41 6.43 -2.72
CA SER A 56 -11.76 7.22 -3.92
C SER A 56 -12.81 6.52 -4.80
N ILE A 57 -12.98 5.22 -4.60
CA ILE A 57 -13.88 4.34 -5.34
C ILE A 57 -14.77 3.59 -4.35
N ASP A 58 -16.00 3.32 -4.80
CA ASP A 58 -16.99 2.54 -4.06
C ASP A 58 -16.68 1.04 -4.04
N VAL A 59 -17.14 0.34 -3.00
CA VAL A 59 -16.88 -1.08 -2.77
C VAL A 59 -17.43 -1.93 -3.92
N GLU A 60 -18.67 -1.67 -4.37
CA GLU A 60 -19.30 -2.42 -5.47
C GLU A 60 -18.56 -2.23 -6.80
N HIS A 61 -17.99 -1.05 -7.02
CA HIS A 61 -17.19 -0.80 -8.22
C HIS A 61 -15.86 -1.55 -8.15
N TYR A 62 -15.21 -1.55 -6.99
CA TYR A 62 -13.98 -2.30 -6.76
C TYR A 62 -14.20 -3.81 -6.99
N GLU A 63 -15.22 -4.40 -6.38
CA GLU A 63 -15.50 -5.85 -6.49
C GLU A 63 -15.76 -6.29 -7.93
N ARG A 64 -16.52 -5.49 -8.70
CA ARG A 64 -16.76 -5.78 -10.12
C ARG A 64 -15.47 -5.79 -10.93
N VAL A 65 -14.61 -4.79 -10.76
CA VAL A 65 -13.34 -4.72 -11.50
C VAL A 65 -12.35 -5.78 -11.00
N ALA A 66 -12.31 -6.04 -9.70
CA ALA A 66 -11.50 -7.11 -9.12
C ALA A 66 -11.91 -8.49 -9.65
N ALA A 67 -13.22 -8.75 -9.83
CA ALA A 67 -13.69 -10.00 -10.43
C ALA A 67 -13.21 -10.19 -11.88
N LEU A 68 -13.17 -9.11 -12.67
CA LEU A 68 -12.63 -9.12 -14.04
C LEU A 68 -11.11 -9.37 -14.04
N LEU A 69 -10.36 -8.65 -13.20
CA LEU A 69 -8.92 -8.88 -13.05
C LEU A 69 -8.62 -10.31 -12.54
N ALA A 70 -9.50 -10.87 -11.71
CA ALA A 70 -9.35 -12.25 -11.25
C ALA A 70 -9.54 -13.28 -12.36
N SER A 71 -10.42 -13.05 -13.34
CA SER A 71 -10.46 -13.90 -14.54
C SER A 71 -9.18 -13.78 -15.36
N ASP A 72 -8.64 -12.57 -15.53
CA ASP A 72 -7.40 -12.34 -16.29
C ASP A 72 -6.19 -13.00 -15.61
N VAL A 73 -6.10 -12.87 -14.28
CA VAL A 73 -5.06 -13.53 -13.46
C VAL A 73 -5.12 -15.04 -13.64
N ARG A 74 -6.31 -15.64 -13.60
CA ARG A 74 -6.49 -17.09 -13.81
C ARG A 74 -6.13 -17.52 -15.23
N ALA A 75 -6.39 -16.69 -16.24
CA ALA A 75 -6.02 -16.97 -17.62
C ALA A 75 -4.51 -16.93 -17.85
N LEU A 76 -3.80 -15.98 -17.22
CA LEU A 76 -2.35 -15.81 -17.36
C LEU A 76 -1.54 -16.73 -16.45
N ASN A 77 -2.10 -17.14 -15.32
CA ASN A 77 -1.44 -17.97 -14.32
C ASN A 77 -2.29 -19.24 -14.08
N PRO A 78 -2.23 -20.24 -14.98
CA PRO A 78 -2.90 -21.50 -14.74
C PRO A 78 -2.30 -22.15 -13.48
N SER A 79 -3.16 -22.46 -12.51
CA SER A 79 -2.76 -23.35 -11.42
C SER A 79 -2.51 -24.72 -12.04
N MET A 80 -1.31 -25.27 -11.89
CA MET A 80 -0.96 -26.65 -12.28
C MET A 80 -1.72 -27.65 -11.41
N THR A 81 -3.04 -27.72 -11.60
CA THR A 81 -3.95 -28.66 -10.96
C THR A 81 -4.88 -29.33 -11.97
N ALA A 82 -4.83 -28.93 -13.25
CA ALA A 82 -5.80 -29.40 -14.26
C ALA A 82 -5.27 -30.50 -15.18
N ASP A 83 -3.96 -30.62 -15.41
CA ASP A 83 -3.40 -31.62 -16.33
C ASP A 83 -2.38 -32.49 -15.59
N GLY A 84 -2.67 -33.78 -15.53
CA GLY A 84 -1.98 -34.75 -14.70
C GLY A 84 -0.52 -34.96 -15.11
N GLU A 85 0.39 -34.71 -14.17
CA GLU A 85 1.61 -35.49 -13.94
C GLU A 85 2.26 -35.02 -12.63
N SER A 86 2.55 -35.99 -11.74
CA SER A 86 3.15 -35.88 -10.40
C SER A 86 2.25 -35.41 -9.23
N ASP A 87 1.67 -36.41 -8.56
CA ASP A 87 1.04 -36.37 -7.22
C ASP A 87 1.90 -35.70 -6.11
N GLU A 88 3.16 -35.38 -6.38
CA GLU A 88 4.10 -34.83 -5.39
C GLU A 88 3.87 -33.32 -5.12
N SER A 89 3.42 -32.56 -6.12
CA SER A 89 3.24 -31.10 -6.01
C SER A 89 1.94 -30.73 -5.29
N ALA A 90 0.87 -31.48 -5.51
CA ALA A 90 -0.40 -31.32 -4.78
C ALA A 90 -0.25 -31.73 -3.30
N VAL A 91 0.55 -32.77 -3.02
CA VAL A 91 0.92 -33.15 -1.65
C VAL A 91 1.79 -32.07 -1.00
N ARG A 92 2.73 -31.43 -1.71
CA ARG A 92 3.48 -30.27 -1.19
C ARG A 92 2.63 -29.01 -0.99
N GLN A 93 1.60 -28.78 -1.78
CA GLN A 93 0.68 -27.65 -1.59
C GLN A 93 -0.27 -27.88 -0.41
N LYS A 94 -0.62 -29.15 -0.13
CA LYS A 94 -1.30 -29.54 1.12
C LYS A 94 -0.35 -29.60 2.33
N ALA A 95 0.90 -30.01 2.16
CA ALA A 95 1.91 -30.11 3.21
C ALA A 95 2.53 -28.75 3.59
N SER A 96 2.65 -27.81 2.65
CA SER A 96 2.93 -26.39 2.91
C SER A 96 1.72 -25.63 3.45
N GLY A 97 0.62 -26.35 3.69
CA GLY A 97 -0.22 -26.02 4.81
C GLY A 97 -1.04 -24.75 4.62
N GLY A 98 -1.74 -24.65 3.49
CA GLY A 98 -2.89 -23.77 3.32
C GLY A 98 -2.65 -22.27 3.46
N LEU A 99 -1.40 -21.80 3.53
CA LEU A 99 -1.10 -20.37 3.52
C LEU A 99 -1.17 -19.86 2.08
N ALA A 100 -2.23 -19.11 1.77
CA ALA A 100 -2.38 -18.41 0.51
C ALA A 100 -1.16 -17.50 0.28
N GLY A 101 -0.27 -17.89 -0.64
CA GLY A 101 0.83 -17.03 -1.08
C GLY A 101 2.27 -17.53 -0.99
N ARG A 102 2.50 -18.75 -0.48
CA ARG A 102 3.86 -19.31 -0.45
C ARG A 102 4.31 -19.72 -1.86
N ALA A 103 5.40 -19.13 -2.37
CA ALA A 103 5.97 -19.52 -3.66
C ALA A 103 6.19 -21.03 -3.76
N VAL A 104 5.84 -21.62 -4.92
CA VAL A 104 6.10 -23.03 -5.19
C VAL A 104 7.56 -23.23 -5.60
N ASP A 105 8.09 -22.29 -6.39
CA ASP A 105 9.43 -22.33 -6.97
C ASP A 105 10.23 -21.06 -6.66
N ALA A 106 11.56 -21.12 -6.82
CA ALA A 106 12.45 -19.97 -6.61
C ALA A 106 12.19 -18.80 -7.59
N ASP A 107 11.71 -19.12 -8.79
CA ASP A 107 11.40 -18.15 -9.85
C ASP A 107 9.89 -17.86 -9.95
N ASP A 108 9.11 -18.26 -8.94
CA ASP A 108 7.67 -18.06 -8.93
C ASP A 108 7.33 -16.57 -8.75
N GLY A 109 7.03 -15.91 -9.87
CA GLY A 109 6.53 -14.54 -9.96
C GLY A 109 5.02 -14.44 -10.20
N ARG A 110 4.27 -15.55 -10.04
CA ARG A 110 2.85 -15.64 -10.40
C ARG A 110 1.97 -14.83 -9.44
N ILE A 111 0.89 -14.31 -10.00
CA ILE A 111 -0.15 -13.60 -9.24
C ILE A 111 -1.20 -14.62 -8.81
N ARG A 112 -1.62 -14.56 -7.55
CA ARG A 112 -2.62 -15.44 -6.94
C ARG A 112 -3.80 -14.61 -6.49
N VAL A 113 -4.99 -15.10 -6.76
CA VAL A 113 -6.24 -14.48 -6.30
C VAL A 113 -6.48 -14.89 -4.84
N LEU A 114 -6.74 -13.91 -3.99
CA LEU A 114 -7.12 -14.10 -2.59
C LEU A 114 -8.58 -13.68 -2.42
N ASP A 115 -9.42 -14.64 -2.08
CA ASP A 115 -10.86 -14.38 -1.92
C ASP A 115 -11.15 -13.48 -0.71
N LYS A 116 -10.34 -13.61 0.36
CA LYS A 116 -10.51 -12.85 1.61
C LYS A 116 -9.18 -12.27 2.09
N GLU A 117 -9.07 -10.96 2.03
CA GLU A 117 -7.92 -10.18 2.49
C GLU A 117 -8.36 -9.13 3.52
N LEU A 118 -7.57 -8.93 4.58
CA LEU A 118 -7.86 -7.93 5.60
C LEU A 118 -7.49 -6.52 5.13
N ARG A 119 -8.39 -5.54 5.35
CA ARG A 119 -8.18 -4.09 5.12
C ARG A 119 -7.24 -3.43 6.16
N PHE A 120 -6.45 -4.22 6.88
CA PHE A 120 -5.51 -3.69 7.87
C PHE A 120 -4.20 -3.28 7.21
N THR A 121 -3.64 -2.16 7.65
CA THR A 121 -2.38 -1.64 7.11
C THR A 121 -1.25 -2.59 7.46
N LEU A 122 -0.56 -3.11 6.44
CA LEU A 122 0.71 -3.83 6.58
C LEU A 122 0.67 -5.06 7.50
N TYR A 123 -0.47 -5.73 7.66
CA TYR A 123 -0.61 -6.80 8.66
C TYR A 123 0.30 -8.01 8.42
N ARG A 124 0.80 -8.23 7.19
CA ARG A 124 1.78 -9.29 6.89
C ARG A 124 3.20 -8.97 7.37
N HIS A 125 3.56 -7.69 7.49
CA HIS A 125 4.91 -7.26 7.84
C HIS A 125 5.01 -6.77 9.29
N TRP A 126 3.89 -6.42 9.90
CA TRP A 126 3.81 -5.89 11.25
C TRP A 126 3.20 -6.91 12.21
N SER A 127 3.17 -6.54 13.49
CA SER A 127 2.32 -7.23 14.45
C SER A 127 0.85 -6.88 14.22
N LEU A 128 -0.04 -7.79 14.61
CA LEU A 128 -1.48 -7.61 14.43
C LEU A 128 -2.00 -6.40 15.22
N GLU A 129 -1.52 -6.19 16.46
CA GLU A 129 -1.88 -5.02 17.28
C GLU A 129 -1.52 -3.71 16.56
N ASN A 130 -0.29 -3.61 16.03
CA ASN A 130 0.15 -2.41 15.31
C ASN A 130 -0.60 -2.20 13.99
N ALA A 131 -0.87 -3.27 13.25
CA ALA A 131 -1.60 -3.19 11.99
C ALA A 131 -3.04 -2.68 12.19
N MET A 132 -3.71 -3.11 13.27
CA MET A 132 -5.04 -2.62 13.63
C MET A 132 -5.02 -1.19 14.16
N TYR A 133 -4.02 -0.85 14.98
CA TYR A 133 -3.86 0.50 15.54
C TYR A 133 -3.72 1.57 14.44
N HIS A 134 -2.96 1.27 13.38
CA HIS A 134 -2.69 2.21 12.29
C HIS A 134 -3.69 2.12 11.13
N SER A 135 -4.65 1.19 11.17
CA SER A 135 -5.71 1.12 10.15
C SER A 135 -6.74 2.22 10.42
N SER A 136 -6.93 3.12 9.45
CA SER A 136 -7.87 4.24 9.54
C SER A 136 -9.32 3.78 9.81
N TYR A 137 -9.72 2.65 9.22
CA TYR A 137 -11.05 2.07 9.40
C TYR A 137 -11.30 1.65 10.86
N VAL A 138 -10.36 0.88 11.43
CA VAL A 138 -10.47 0.41 12.83
C VAL A 138 -10.32 1.58 13.80
N ALA A 139 -9.39 2.49 13.52
CA ALA A 139 -9.19 3.70 14.31
C ALA A 139 -10.48 4.51 14.44
N GLY A 140 -11.16 4.76 13.32
CA GLY A 140 -12.43 5.49 13.29
C GLY A 140 -13.57 4.77 14.04
N LYS A 141 -13.72 3.46 13.85
CA LYS A 141 -14.83 2.69 14.44
C LYS A 141 -14.66 2.44 15.94
N LEU A 142 -13.48 2.06 16.38
CA LEU A 142 -13.20 1.76 17.80
C LEU A 142 -12.74 2.99 18.58
N SER A 143 -12.51 4.13 17.94
CA SER A 143 -11.98 5.34 18.57
C SER A 143 -10.70 5.07 19.36
N ILE A 144 -9.71 4.43 18.73
CA ILE A 144 -8.49 3.89 19.36
C ILE A 144 -7.65 4.99 20.04
N TRP A 145 -7.78 6.24 19.60
CA TRP A 145 -7.11 7.39 20.23
C TRP A 145 -7.57 7.67 21.67
N ARG A 146 -8.65 7.03 22.14
CA ARG A 146 -9.10 7.05 23.52
C ARG A 146 -8.69 5.76 24.22
N GLU A 147 -8.35 5.84 25.51
CA GLU A 147 -8.01 4.66 26.31
C GLU A 147 -9.11 3.59 26.30
N ARG A 148 -10.39 4.02 26.32
CA ARG A 148 -11.54 3.12 26.20
C ARG A 148 -11.55 2.36 24.87
N GLY A 149 -11.23 3.02 23.77
CA GLY A 149 -11.15 2.40 22.44
C GLY A 149 -9.99 1.42 22.33
N LEU A 150 -8.83 1.78 22.89
CA LEU A 150 -7.68 0.88 22.98
C LEU A 150 -7.99 -0.36 23.84
N ALA A 151 -8.71 -0.21 24.95
CA ALA A 151 -9.18 -1.33 25.76
C ALA A 151 -10.17 -2.22 25.00
N GLN A 152 -11.05 -1.65 24.18
CA GLN A 152 -11.96 -2.40 23.30
C GLN A 152 -11.20 -3.19 22.23
N LEU A 153 -10.16 -2.61 21.63
CA LEU A 153 -9.30 -3.30 20.66
C LEU A 153 -8.59 -4.50 21.30
N ARG A 154 -8.04 -4.35 22.51
CA ARG A 154 -7.44 -5.46 23.27
C ARG A 154 -8.49 -6.51 23.65
N GLY A 155 -9.70 -6.08 24.00
CA GLY A 155 -10.84 -6.97 24.24
C GLY A 155 -11.25 -7.74 22.99
N PHE A 156 -11.23 -7.11 21.82
CA PHE A 156 -11.48 -7.77 20.54
C PHE A 156 -10.45 -8.87 20.27
N MET A 157 -9.16 -8.57 20.46
CA MET A 157 -8.08 -9.56 20.35
C MET A 157 -8.24 -10.73 21.33
N ALA A 158 -8.63 -10.44 22.57
CA ALA A 158 -8.90 -11.47 23.58
C ALA A 158 -10.09 -12.36 23.18
N LYS A 159 -11.17 -11.78 22.63
CA LYS A 159 -12.33 -12.55 22.16
C LYS A 159 -12.02 -13.44 20.96
N MET A 160 -11.08 -13.05 20.09
CA MET A 160 -10.60 -13.92 19.01
C MET A 160 -9.86 -15.18 19.51
N GLY A 161 -9.51 -15.22 20.80
CA GLY A 161 -8.76 -16.32 21.39
C GLY A 161 -7.28 -16.27 21.02
N PHE A 162 -6.74 -15.09 20.73
CA PHE A 162 -5.30 -14.90 20.58
C PHE A 162 -4.69 -14.44 21.90
N SER A 163 -3.53 -14.99 22.23
CA SER A 163 -2.76 -14.44 23.34
C SER A 163 -2.29 -13.04 22.97
N LEU A 164 -2.33 -12.11 23.94
CA LEU A 164 -1.84 -10.75 23.72
C LEU A 164 -0.36 -10.73 23.29
N ALA A 165 0.42 -11.72 23.74
CA ALA A 165 1.81 -11.91 23.34
C ALA A 165 1.94 -12.21 21.84
N GLN A 166 1.11 -13.10 21.29
CA GLN A 166 1.10 -13.42 19.85
C GLN A 166 0.63 -12.24 18.99
N CYS A 167 -0.37 -11.47 19.45
CA CYS A 167 -0.82 -10.28 18.71
C CYS A 167 0.26 -9.19 18.60
N ARG A 168 1.22 -9.18 19.52
CA ARG A 168 2.39 -8.27 19.52
C ARG A 168 3.57 -8.80 18.73
N GLN A 169 3.60 -10.09 18.44
CA GLN A 169 4.61 -10.69 17.61
C GLN A 169 4.42 -10.28 16.14
N THR A 170 5.52 -10.14 15.40
CA THR A 170 5.46 -9.94 13.95
C THR A 170 4.73 -11.11 13.28
N PHE A 171 3.87 -10.82 12.31
CA PHE A 171 3.05 -11.82 11.63
C PHE A 171 3.85 -13.03 11.09
N ASP A 172 5.05 -12.80 10.55
CA ASP A 172 5.91 -13.89 10.05
C ASP A 172 6.27 -14.94 11.11
N HIS A 173 6.44 -14.49 12.36
CA HIS A 173 6.83 -15.34 13.48
C HIS A 173 5.64 -15.87 14.27
N MET A 174 4.42 -15.43 13.95
CA MET A 174 3.21 -15.94 14.59
C MET A 174 2.95 -17.41 14.22
N ASP A 175 2.37 -18.16 15.15
CA ASP A 175 2.06 -19.58 14.97
C ASP A 175 1.23 -19.82 13.70
N LEU A 176 1.55 -20.91 13.02
CA LEU A 176 1.00 -21.24 11.70
C LEU A 176 -0.52 -21.42 11.73
N ASP A 177 -1.03 -22.11 12.75
CA ASP A 177 -2.46 -22.39 12.89
C ASP A 177 -3.27 -21.13 13.21
N LEU A 178 -2.66 -20.19 13.93
CA LEU A 178 -3.27 -18.88 14.17
C LEU A 178 -3.31 -18.05 12.90
N ARG A 179 -2.26 -18.06 12.09
CA ARG A 179 -2.25 -17.37 10.80
C ARG A 179 -3.30 -17.90 9.84
N ARG A 180 -3.51 -19.21 9.80
CA ARG A 180 -4.53 -19.85 8.96
C ARG A 180 -5.94 -19.46 9.37
N THR A 181 -6.22 -19.45 10.67
CA THR A 181 -7.56 -19.17 11.22
C THR A 181 -7.82 -17.68 11.43
N LEU A 182 -6.82 -16.81 11.22
CA LEU A 182 -6.90 -15.39 11.54
C LEU A 182 -8.05 -14.68 10.84
N VAL A 183 -8.18 -14.89 9.52
CA VAL A 183 -9.18 -14.19 8.71
C VAL A 183 -10.59 -14.60 9.12
N ASP A 184 -10.84 -15.90 9.29
CA ASP A 184 -12.13 -16.45 9.71
C ASP A 184 -12.52 -15.99 11.12
N LYS A 185 -11.56 -15.97 12.05
CA LYS A 185 -11.77 -15.47 13.43
C LYS A 185 -12.09 -13.98 13.46
N ILE A 186 -11.43 -13.17 12.64
CA ILE A 186 -11.76 -11.75 12.52
C ILE A 186 -13.16 -11.59 11.96
N GLU A 187 -13.51 -12.29 10.88
CA GLU A 187 -14.82 -12.19 10.23
C GLU A 187 -15.99 -12.56 11.17
N SER A 188 -15.80 -13.58 12.01
CA SER A 188 -16.82 -13.98 12.99
C SER A 188 -17.08 -12.96 14.12
N ILE A 189 -16.05 -12.26 14.60
CA ILE A 189 -16.15 -11.37 15.78
C ILE A 189 -16.31 -9.90 15.39
N ALA A 190 -15.84 -9.52 14.20
CA ALA A 190 -15.89 -8.15 13.71
C ALA A 190 -17.31 -7.51 13.76
N PRO A 191 -18.42 -8.22 13.48
CA PRO A 191 -19.77 -7.66 13.59
C PRO A 191 -20.13 -7.17 14.99
N GLU A 192 -19.66 -7.82 16.07
CA GLU A 192 -19.96 -7.41 17.45
C GLU A 192 -19.39 -6.02 17.79
N TYR A 193 -18.31 -5.64 17.13
CA TYR A 193 -17.59 -4.39 17.33
C TYR A 193 -17.96 -3.33 16.28
N GLY A 194 -18.94 -3.60 15.42
CA GLY A 194 -19.36 -2.70 14.33
C GLY A 194 -18.35 -2.61 13.19
N LEU A 195 -17.47 -3.61 13.06
CA LEU A 195 -16.48 -3.73 12.02
C LEU A 195 -17.03 -4.60 10.87
N THR A 196 -17.89 -4.03 10.02
CA THR A 196 -18.55 -4.78 8.92
C THR A 196 -17.66 -4.99 7.70
N GLU A 197 -16.80 -4.01 7.36
CA GLU A 197 -16.01 -3.98 6.11
C GLU A 197 -14.51 -4.24 6.37
N CYS A 198 -14.19 -5.30 7.11
CA CYS A 198 -12.79 -5.66 7.40
C CYS A 198 -12.12 -6.48 6.30
N VAL A 199 -12.90 -7.16 5.46
CA VAL A 199 -12.43 -8.11 4.46
C VAL A 199 -12.78 -7.62 3.07
N TYR A 200 -11.87 -7.78 2.12
CA TYR A 200 -12.10 -7.50 0.71
C TYR A 200 -11.37 -8.52 -0.19
N ALA A 201 -11.80 -8.68 -1.44
CA ALA A 201 -11.10 -9.53 -2.40
C ALA A 201 -9.79 -8.88 -2.82
N SER A 202 -8.67 -9.60 -2.79
CA SER A 202 -7.36 -9.04 -3.11
C SER A 202 -6.53 -10.01 -3.95
N PHE A 203 -5.30 -9.59 -4.25
CA PHE A 203 -4.34 -10.36 -5.01
C PHE A 203 -3.02 -10.36 -4.28
N LEU A 204 -2.30 -11.46 -4.40
CA LEU A 204 -0.96 -11.59 -3.87
C LEU A 204 -0.02 -12.03 -4.97
N ARG A 205 1.14 -11.40 -5.02
CA ARG A 205 2.25 -11.81 -5.85
C ARG A 205 3.39 -12.33 -4.98
N SER A 206 3.83 -13.54 -5.26
CA SER A 206 5.05 -14.09 -4.68
C SER A 206 6.26 -13.75 -5.56
N TYR A 207 7.43 -13.62 -4.93
CA TYR A 207 8.72 -13.50 -5.60
C TYR A 207 9.64 -14.58 -5.06
N GLY A 208 9.45 -15.81 -5.55
CA GLY A 208 10.24 -16.94 -5.09
C GLY A 208 10.18 -17.17 -3.58
N TYR A 209 11.28 -17.68 -3.03
CA TYR A 209 11.37 -18.00 -1.60
C TYR A 209 11.54 -16.79 -0.68
N GLN A 210 11.51 -15.57 -1.21
CA GLN A 210 11.56 -14.38 -0.37
C GLN A 210 10.26 -14.33 0.43
N SER A 211 10.38 -14.60 1.73
CA SER A 211 9.28 -14.53 2.70
C SER A 211 8.97 -13.07 3.01
N SER A 212 8.47 -12.35 2.01
CA SER A 212 7.86 -11.02 2.11
C SER A 212 7.68 -10.53 0.67
N SER A 213 6.43 -10.42 0.21
CA SER A 213 6.14 -9.58 -0.94
C SER A 213 6.60 -8.16 -0.59
N GLU A 214 7.75 -7.71 -1.11
CA GLU A 214 8.34 -6.37 -0.86
C GLU A 214 7.42 -5.20 -1.24
N LEU A 215 6.22 -5.48 -1.75
CA LEU A 215 5.23 -4.52 -2.22
C LEU A 215 4.69 -3.61 -1.10
N PHE A 216 4.81 -4.04 0.16
CA PHE A 216 4.41 -3.26 1.32
C PHE A 216 5.49 -3.22 2.41
N GLY A 217 6.73 -3.56 2.05
CA GLY A 217 7.89 -3.42 2.92
C GLY A 217 8.33 -1.96 2.98
N ASN A 218 8.52 -1.46 4.21
CA ASN A 218 8.84 -0.09 4.60
C ASN A 218 10.04 0.60 3.90
N LYS A 219 10.67 -0.01 2.89
CA LYS A 219 11.84 0.52 2.16
C LYS A 219 11.55 1.02 0.75
N ARG A 220 10.46 0.64 0.07
CA ARG A 220 10.21 1.09 -1.32
C ARG A 220 9.05 2.06 -1.46
N PHE A 221 7.90 1.76 -0.86
CA PHE A 221 6.70 2.61 -1.00
C PHE A 221 6.80 3.93 -0.22
N TRP A 222 7.30 3.89 1.03
CA TRP A 222 7.58 5.11 1.79
C TRP A 222 8.67 5.97 1.16
N ASN A 223 9.69 5.37 0.52
CA ASN A 223 10.73 6.11 -0.19
C ASN A 223 10.20 6.86 -1.42
N LEU A 224 9.16 6.33 -2.09
CA LEU A 224 8.51 7.02 -3.20
C LEU A 224 7.62 8.18 -2.71
N SER A 225 6.99 8.02 -1.54
CA SER A 225 6.16 9.05 -0.92
C SER A 225 6.96 10.13 -0.18
N SER A 226 8.18 9.84 0.30
CA SER A 226 8.95 10.73 1.16
C SER A 226 10.14 11.41 0.46
N GLY A 227 10.46 11.08 -0.79
CA GLY A 227 11.45 11.80 -1.61
C GLY A 227 12.89 11.78 -1.13
N VAL A 228 13.20 11.11 -0.01
CA VAL A 228 14.55 11.06 0.58
C VAL A 228 15.03 9.62 0.59
N ALA A 229 15.76 9.22 -0.45
CA ALA A 229 16.53 7.98 -0.42
C ALA A 229 17.80 8.20 0.43
N PRO A 230 18.00 7.51 1.57
CA PRO A 230 19.30 7.52 2.23
C PRO A 230 20.28 6.68 1.41
N ARG A 231 21.37 7.31 0.97
CA ARG A 231 22.51 6.66 0.33
C ARG A 231 23.15 5.71 1.34
N ILE A 232 22.96 4.41 1.15
CA ILE A 232 23.60 3.37 1.95
C ILE A 232 25.05 3.25 1.48
N GLU A 233 25.94 4.00 2.13
CA GLU A 233 27.38 3.77 2.05
C GLU A 233 27.77 2.83 3.19
N GLY A 234 28.35 1.68 2.84
CA GLY A 234 28.72 0.64 3.78
C GLY A 234 29.79 1.14 4.74
N ARG A 235 29.44 1.24 6.03
CA ARG A 235 30.42 1.21 7.11
C ARG A 235 29.78 0.66 8.38
N ASN A 236 30.39 -0.41 8.90
CA ASN A 236 30.03 -1.09 10.13
C ASN A 236 30.10 -0.10 11.29
N ASP A 237 28.97 0.15 11.97
CA ASP A 237 28.91 0.70 13.33
C ASP A 237 27.54 0.36 13.95
N ALA A 238 27.32 -0.94 14.17
CA ALA A 238 26.20 -1.43 14.94
C ALA A 238 26.50 -1.24 16.43
N HIS A 239 26.27 -0.04 17.00
CA HIS A 239 26.05 0.22 18.44
C HIS A 239 25.88 1.74 18.70
N LYS A 240 24.84 2.39 18.14
CA LYS A 240 24.44 3.74 18.60
C LYS A 240 23.06 4.25 18.11
N ALA A 241 22.14 3.35 17.79
CA ALA A 241 20.88 3.70 17.13
C ALA A 241 19.63 3.70 18.03
N GLN A 242 19.76 3.65 19.36
CA GLN A 242 18.58 3.59 20.26
C GLN A 242 18.16 4.92 20.90
N ASP A 243 18.97 5.99 20.84
CA ASP A 243 18.68 7.21 21.64
C ASP A 243 18.32 8.47 20.82
N LYS A 244 17.82 8.34 19.59
CA LYS A 244 17.53 9.51 18.72
C LYS A 244 16.07 9.69 18.29
N GLU A 245 15.12 8.99 18.87
CA GLU A 245 13.70 9.13 18.48
C GLU A 245 12.95 10.28 19.16
N ASN A 246 13.53 10.95 20.17
CA ASN A 246 12.80 11.95 20.98
C ASN A 246 13.47 13.34 21.09
N ARG A 247 14.25 13.78 20.09
CA ARG A 247 14.78 15.16 20.09
C ARG A 247 13.95 16.04 19.15
N ALA A 248 13.28 17.04 19.72
CA ALA A 248 12.66 18.13 18.96
C ALA A 248 13.70 18.75 17.99
N PRO A 249 13.31 19.15 16.77
CA PRO A 249 14.25 19.64 15.76
C PRO A 249 14.92 20.92 16.26
N GLY A 250 16.18 20.78 16.70
CA GLY A 250 17.06 21.88 17.08
C GLY A 250 17.61 22.58 15.84
N GLY A 251 17.71 23.91 15.92
CA GLY A 251 17.98 24.83 14.83
C GLY A 251 19.19 24.46 13.96
N GLY A 252 18.93 24.41 12.65
CA GLY A 252 19.97 24.50 11.64
C GLY A 252 20.43 25.95 11.50
N GLN A 253 21.74 26.17 11.66
CA GLN A 253 22.39 27.45 11.43
C GLN A 253 22.22 27.86 9.97
N THR A 254 21.48 28.95 9.74
CA THR A 254 21.51 29.68 8.47
C THR A 254 22.54 30.80 8.58
N ASN A 255 23.52 30.82 7.69
CA ASN A 255 24.42 31.97 7.51
C ASN A 255 23.59 33.17 7.03
N ALA A 256 23.20 34.04 7.97
CA ALA A 256 22.58 35.32 7.68
C ALA A 256 23.69 36.39 7.60
N THR A 257 24.01 36.82 6.39
CA THR A 257 24.67 38.11 6.18
C THR A 257 23.69 39.23 6.49
N HIS A 258 24.03 40.04 7.48
CA HIS A 258 23.30 41.25 7.87
C HIS A 258 23.10 42.17 6.66
N LYS A 259 21.84 42.48 6.35
CA LYS A 259 21.44 43.75 5.73
C LYS A 259 20.25 44.31 6.50
N GLU A 260 20.50 45.45 7.15
CA GLU A 260 19.51 46.23 7.87
C GLU A 260 18.40 46.79 6.96
N GLN A 261 17.28 47.02 7.62
CA GLN A 261 15.92 47.27 7.17
C GLN A 261 15.74 48.58 6.37
N GLN A 262 14.74 48.60 5.49
CA GLN A 262 13.84 49.75 5.35
C GLN A 262 12.39 49.27 5.25
N GLY A 263 11.49 49.98 5.95
CA GLY A 263 10.17 49.52 6.35
C GLY A 263 9.20 49.25 5.21
N GLY A 264 8.72 48.01 5.16
CA GLY A 264 7.46 47.61 4.54
C GLY A 264 6.48 47.17 5.63
N THR A 265 5.18 47.24 5.37
CA THR A 265 4.18 46.81 6.35
C THR A 265 4.23 45.29 6.55
N VAL A 266 3.95 44.81 7.76
CA VAL A 266 4.06 43.37 8.14
C VAL A 266 3.22 42.47 7.22
N ALA A 267 2.14 42.99 6.64
CA ALA A 267 1.28 42.29 5.70
C ALA A 267 1.98 41.98 4.36
N GLU A 268 2.82 42.90 3.85
CA GLU A 268 3.55 42.73 2.59
C GLU A 268 4.67 41.70 2.76
N ALA A 269 5.38 41.73 3.88
CA ALA A 269 6.43 40.75 4.20
C ALA A 269 5.89 39.32 4.36
N LEU A 270 4.67 39.17 4.89
CA LEU A 270 4.01 37.86 5.00
C LEU A 270 3.56 37.32 3.64
N GLN A 271 3.03 38.18 2.76
CA GLN A 271 2.64 37.78 1.40
C GLN A 271 3.85 37.41 0.54
N GLU A 272 4.96 38.13 0.65
CA GLU A 272 6.20 37.79 -0.04
C GLU A 272 6.79 36.47 0.46
N ALA A 273 6.77 36.22 1.79
CA ALA A 273 7.22 34.95 2.36
C ALA A 273 6.35 33.76 1.90
N GLU A 274 5.02 33.94 1.82
CA GLU A 274 4.08 32.91 1.36
C GLU A 274 4.23 32.63 -0.15
N ALA A 275 4.46 33.66 -0.96
CA ALA A 275 4.73 33.53 -2.40
C ALA A 275 6.06 32.81 -2.67
N VAL A 276 7.10 33.10 -1.90
CA VAL A 276 8.39 32.41 -1.99
C VAL A 276 8.28 30.95 -1.53
N ALA A 277 7.51 30.66 -0.48
CA ALA A 277 7.23 29.30 -0.04
C ALA A 277 6.45 28.48 -1.09
N ALA A 278 5.46 29.10 -1.75
CA ALA A 278 4.70 28.47 -2.83
C ALA A 278 5.56 28.19 -4.09
N GLN A 279 6.46 29.12 -4.45
CA GLN A 279 7.43 28.88 -5.53
C GLN A 279 8.44 27.78 -5.20
N TYR A 280 8.94 27.73 -3.95
CA TYR A 280 9.82 26.65 -3.50
C TYR A 280 9.12 25.28 -3.52
N SER A 281 7.86 25.22 -3.08
CA SER A 281 7.06 23.99 -3.07
C SER A 281 6.80 23.45 -4.48
N SER A 282 6.37 24.31 -5.41
CA SER A 282 6.08 23.90 -6.79
C SER A 282 7.33 23.43 -7.55
N ARG A 283 8.45 24.12 -7.36
CA ARG A 283 9.72 23.79 -8.00
C ARG A 283 10.31 22.48 -7.48
N ASN A 284 10.17 22.20 -6.18
CA ASN A 284 10.57 20.92 -5.59
C ASN A 284 9.65 19.78 -6.04
N ALA A 285 8.32 19.98 -6.08
CA ALA A 285 7.39 18.96 -6.57
C ALA A 285 7.68 18.54 -8.02
N GLN A 286 8.06 19.49 -8.89
CA GLN A 286 8.42 19.20 -10.28
C GLN A 286 9.79 18.52 -10.41
N ALA A 287 10.75 18.88 -9.56
CA ALA A 287 12.05 18.20 -9.47
C ALA A 287 11.93 16.77 -8.91
N ASP A 288 11.01 16.55 -7.97
CA ASP A 288 10.79 15.24 -7.34
C ASP A 288 10.00 14.30 -8.24
N TRP A 289 9.02 14.82 -9.01
CA TRP A 289 8.34 14.05 -10.03
C TRP A 289 9.29 13.61 -11.15
N THR A 290 10.11 14.53 -11.67
CA THR A 290 11.07 14.18 -12.74
C THR A 290 12.08 13.13 -12.28
N ARG A 291 12.58 13.23 -11.05
CA ARG A 291 13.47 12.21 -10.45
C ARG A 291 12.76 10.88 -10.26
N SER A 292 11.53 10.88 -9.74
CA SER A 292 10.72 9.68 -9.55
C SER A 292 10.37 9.00 -10.89
N PHE A 293 10.08 9.80 -11.92
CA PHE A 293 9.78 9.31 -13.26
C PHE A 293 11.00 8.62 -13.88
N PHE A 294 12.18 9.23 -13.86
CA PHE A 294 13.39 8.62 -14.43
C PHE A 294 13.89 7.42 -13.59
N ALA A 295 13.69 7.43 -12.28
CA ALA A 295 13.98 6.25 -11.44
C ALA A 295 13.08 5.06 -11.79
N ALA A 296 11.76 5.30 -11.98
CA ALA A 296 10.82 4.27 -12.42
C ALA A 296 11.11 3.81 -13.86
N TYR A 297 11.47 4.73 -14.76
CA TYR A 297 11.83 4.43 -16.15
C TYR A 297 13.10 3.57 -16.24
N ASN A 298 14.14 3.91 -15.45
CA ASN A 298 15.37 3.14 -15.40
C ASN A 298 15.18 1.75 -14.76
N ALA A 299 14.23 1.60 -13.82
CA ALA A 299 13.88 0.31 -13.24
C ALA A 299 13.17 -0.62 -14.24
N LEU A 300 12.51 -0.06 -15.26
CA LEU A 300 11.88 -0.79 -16.37
C LEU A 300 12.91 -1.27 -17.41
N ASP A 301 14.07 -0.61 -17.54
CA ASP A 301 15.16 -0.97 -18.46
C ASP A 301 16.05 -2.09 -17.87
N SER A 302 15.47 -3.25 -17.55
CA SER A 302 16.15 -4.40 -16.93
C SER A 302 17.10 -5.18 -17.87
N LYS A 303 17.42 -4.64 -19.06
CA LYS A 303 18.24 -5.31 -20.09
C LYS A 303 19.60 -4.67 -20.39
N LYS A 304 20.13 -3.78 -19.54
CA LYS A 304 21.53 -3.33 -19.67
C LYS A 304 22.48 -4.14 -18.79
N PRO A 305 23.49 -4.83 -19.35
CA PRO A 305 24.59 -5.34 -18.55
C PRO A 305 25.34 -4.15 -17.95
N ALA A 306 25.63 -4.23 -16.65
CA ALA A 306 26.34 -3.22 -15.90
C ALA A 306 27.68 -2.90 -16.59
N ARG A 307 27.96 -1.61 -16.76
CA ARG A 307 29.22 -1.08 -17.29
C ARG A 307 29.99 -0.41 -16.16
#